data_AF-A0A0G0BDX2-F1
#
_entry.id   AF-A0A0G0BDX2-F1
#
_cell.length_a   1.000
_cell.length_b   1.000
_cell.length_c   1.000
_cell.angle_alpha   90.00
_cell.angle_beta   90.00
_cell.angle_gamma   90.00
#
_symmetry.space_group_name_H-M   'P 1'
#
loop_
_entity.id
_entity.type
_entity.pdbx_description
1 polymer ?
#
loop_
_entity_poly.entity_id
_entity_poly.type
_entity_poly.pdbx_seq_one_letter_code
_entity_poly.pdbx_strand_id
1 'polypeptide(L)'
;MKEIKLIIILVSLIFYLGVSAKNVFAADFYISPTGNDSNNGQTSSTPVATFAHAETLLNAGDTLILMDGIYNQQLHPRKSGTEGNPITYMAQNRGQAIIQMTTPGEAILLASNSSGYPGGAFYCHDITIDGLIARSNGEYNTIVINSWDSATEAEMVKRIIIRNIGAFGSALDANAAAVAIGNNATYITIEDSFAYGIGRAAMIAFGSSHITVRRVVLRYDYWRGTGKINDPRRAFSGYNTQDSVFENIIVLDGAPMPPEVSCDMAGMVASGNLTPAYVTHSARNKYLGSIVLNTVGNGLLTNGGGSPNEDQQFKDLIFHKVTGYGAVVEQLETRGIYEYITIKNSGALGFKTGTNGVSDETIKNFFIDTTGGVGFYLENPSAVTTFVDNTAINLVSGSPIEASYAPTLDYLTRPTMVTGHERGGTMVNRYVDGNLTSIPLWPWPNEDLIRENMCDPDDLITAHRTSANGAGWEPEWCASNKTLTEHIWEYLGNECPEEICGAISIRSDVDNSSVTNTTDALLTLRNSLGLSMDGTAWQAGATTGDVNCDEVSNSTDALLILRYSLGLSMDGTSWCE
;
A
#
# COMPACT_ATOMS: atom_id res chain seq x y z
N MET A 1 18.41 71.53 -10.09
CA MET A 1 19.01 70.91 -8.88
C MET A 1 18.06 70.05 -8.03
N LYS A 2 16.73 70.16 -8.15
CA LYS A 2 15.79 69.26 -7.44
C LYS A 2 15.53 67.92 -8.14
N GLU A 3 15.62 67.86 -9.47
CA GLU A 3 15.35 66.61 -10.21
C GLU A 3 16.49 65.58 -10.18
N ILE A 4 17.75 66.03 -10.06
CA ILE A 4 18.92 65.13 -10.00
C ILE A 4 19.00 64.38 -8.64
N LYS A 5 18.43 64.94 -7.56
CA LYS A 5 18.38 64.28 -6.25
C LYS A 5 17.37 63.13 -6.18
N LEU A 6 16.32 63.15 -7.01
CA LEU A 6 15.29 62.10 -7.01
C LEU A 6 15.76 60.84 -7.76
N ILE A 7 16.57 61.01 -8.81
CA ILE A 7 17.15 59.90 -9.59
C ILE A 7 18.22 59.14 -8.78
N ILE A 8 19.01 59.85 -7.97
CA ILE A 8 20.05 59.21 -7.13
C ILE A 8 19.41 58.40 -5.98
N ILE A 9 18.26 58.83 -5.44
CA ILE A 9 17.52 58.06 -4.41
C ILE A 9 16.83 56.84 -5.02
N LEU A 10 16.32 56.92 -6.26
CA LEU A 10 15.73 55.77 -6.96
C LEU A 10 16.78 54.71 -7.34
N VAL A 11 17.98 55.13 -7.75
CA VAL A 11 19.07 54.20 -8.11
C VAL A 11 19.70 53.55 -6.88
N SER A 12 19.74 54.22 -5.72
CA SER A 12 20.13 53.58 -4.45
C SER A 12 19.06 52.63 -3.88
N LEU A 13 17.78 52.82 -4.20
CA LEU A 13 16.71 51.89 -3.77
C LEU A 13 16.70 50.60 -4.61
N ILE A 14 17.07 50.69 -5.90
CA ILE A 14 17.14 49.53 -6.81
C ILE A 14 18.38 48.66 -6.50
N PHE A 15 19.47 49.24 -5.97
CA PHE A 15 20.64 48.48 -5.52
C PHE A 15 20.46 47.76 -4.18
N TYR A 16 19.44 48.11 -3.39
CA TYR A 16 19.06 47.41 -2.15
C TYR A 16 18.00 46.30 -2.37
N LEU A 17 17.37 46.25 -3.55
CA LEU A 17 16.40 45.22 -3.94
C LEU A 17 17.02 44.05 -4.72
N GLY A 18 18.34 44.07 -4.92
CA GLY A 18 19.11 42.89 -5.33
C GLY A 18 19.26 41.91 -4.16
N VAL A 19 18.16 41.42 -3.60
CA VAL A 19 18.18 40.17 -2.85
C VAL A 19 18.61 39.13 -3.87
N SER A 20 19.87 38.68 -3.80
CA SER A 20 20.26 37.41 -4.42
C SER A 20 19.27 36.39 -3.90
N ALA A 21 18.32 36.00 -4.75
CA ALA A 21 17.61 34.76 -4.56
C ALA A 21 18.70 33.69 -4.53
N LYS A 22 19.06 33.23 -3.33
CA LYS A 22 19.83 32.00 -3.22
C LYS A 22 18.90 30.97 -3.84
N ASN A 23 19.27 30.46 -5.02
CA ASN A 23 18.77 29.17 -5.46
C ASN A 23 19.25 28.19 -4.39
N VAL A 24 18.39 27.91 -3.42
CA VAL A 24 18.61 26.81 -2.49
C VAL A 24 18.28 25.58 -3.30
N PHE A 25 19.32 24.93 -3.80
CA PHE A 25 19.20 23.59 -4.35
C PHE A 25 18.93 22.64 -3.18
N ALA A 26 18.07 21.65 -3.40
CA ALA A 26 17.94 20.49 -2.53
C ALA A 26 19.33 19.93 -2.20
N ALA A 27 19.62 19.72 -0.92
CA ALA A 27 20.87 19.13 -0.47
C ALA A 27 20.65 17.69 0.03
N ASP A 28 21.64 16.84 -0.21
CA ASP A 28 21.67 15.49 0.34
C ASP A 28 22.47 15.47 1.64
N PHE A 29 21.88 14.85 2.66
CA PHE A 29 22.50 14.55 3.94
C PHE A 29 22.52 13.04 4.16
N TYR A 30 23.49 12.55 4.92
CA TYR A 30 23.68 11.13 5.20
C TYR A 30 23.61 10.88 6.70
N ILE A 31 22.91 9.82 7.08
CA ILE A 31 22.86 9.30 8.45
C ILE A 31 23.26 7.82 8.43
N SER A 32 24.01 7.38 9.43
CA SER A 32 24.40 5.96 9.60
C SER A 32 24.28 5.57 11.07
N PRO A 33 23.93 4.31 11.40
CA PRO A 33 23.99 3.81 12.78
C PRO A 33 25.39 3.90 13.40
N THR A 34 26.43 4.02 12.56
CA THR A 34 27.85 4.19 12.97
C THR A 34 28.41 5.58 12.71
N GLY A 35 27.53 6.55 12.37
CA GLY A 35 27.92 7.93 12.09
C GLY A 35 28.37 8.71 13.34
N ASN A 36 28.55 10.02 13.18
CA ASN A 36 28.96 10.91 14.27
C ASN A 36 28.27 12.27 14.12
N ASP A 37 27.57 12.75 15.15
CA ASP A 37 26.88 14.05 15.16
C ASP A 37 27.84 15.26 15.19
N SER A 38 29.15 15.04 15.19
CA SER A 38 30.15 16.07 14.89
C SER A 38 30.36 16.28 13.38
N ASN A 39 29.87 15.36 12.55
CA ASN A 39 29.94 15.46 11.10
C ASN A 39 28.87 16.41 10.55
N ASN A 40 29.09 16.95 9.35
CA ASN A 40 28.13 17.83 8.68
C ASN A 40 27.03 17.08 7.90
N GLY A 41 27.12 15.75 7.79
CA GLY A 41 26.18 14.94 7.04
C GLY A 41 26.25 15.07 5.52
N GLN A 42 27.10 15.90 4.93
CA GLN A 42 27.00 16.24 3.49
C GLN A 42 27.60 15.18 2.53
N THR A 43 28.20 14.12 3.06
CA THR A 43 28.75 13.01 2.26
C THR A 43 28.56 11.69 3.00
N SER A 44 28.56 10.57 2.26
CA SER A 44 28.52 9.22 2.83
C SER A 44 29.72 8.88 3.72
N SER A 45 30.83 9.61 3.60
CA SER A 45 32.02 9.44 4.46
C SER A 45 31.95 10.24 5.77
N THR A 46 31.01 11.19 5.86
CA THR A 46 30.78 12.04 7.03
C THR A 46 29.31 12.03 7.44
N PRO A 47 28.69 10.85 7.67
CA PRO A 47 27.29 10.78 8.05
C PRO A 47 27.10 11.20 9.51
N VAL A 48 25.93 11.76 9.82
CA VAL A 48 25.50 12.00 11.20
C VAL A 48 25.03 10.70 11.86
N ALA A 49 24.91 10.67 13.19
CA ALA A 49 24.56 9.47 13.94
C ALA A 49 23.06 9.42 14.32
N THR A 50 22.44 10.58 14.55
CA THR A 50 21.08 10.63 15.11
C THR A 50 20.10 11.38 14.22
N PHE A 51 18.84 10.91 14.22
CA PHE A 51 17.75 11.64 13.56
C PHE A 51 17.57 13.02 14.19
N ALA A 52 17.68 13.14 15.51
CA ALA A 52 17.58 14.41 16.21
C ALA A 52 18.60 15.44 15.71
N HIS A 53 19.84 15.04 15.42
CA HIS A 53 20.83 15.93 14.83
C HIS A 53 20.56 16.20 13.34
N ALA A 54 20.21 15.18 12.55
CA ALA A 54 19.85 15.32 11.13
C ALA A 54 18.72 16.35 10.92
N GLU A 55 17.67 16.31 11.75
CA GLU A 55 16.57 17.28 11.74
C GLU A 55 17.06 18.73 11.87
N THR A 56 18.16 18.98 12.58
CA THR A 56 18.69 20.36 12.70
C THR A 56 19.27 20.89 11.39
N LEU A 57 19.70 20.00 10.49
CA LEU A 57 20.35 20.30 9.22
C LEU A 57 19.34 20.48 8.08
N LEU A 58 18.28 19.65 8.06
CA LEU A 58 17.32 19.57 6.97
C LEU A 58 16.43 20.81 6.83
N ASN A 59 16.12 21.17 5.58
CA ASN A 59 15.15 22.18 5.17
C ASN A 59 14.26 21.61 4.06
N ALA A 60 13.18 22.33 3.73
CA ALA A 60 12.28 21.94 2.66
C ALA A 60 13.05 21.68 1.34
N GLY A 61 12.80 20.53 0.73
CA GLY A 61 13.48 20.06 -0.48
C GLY A 61 14.69 19.17 -0.23
N ASP A 62 15.25 19.13 0.98
CA ASP A 62 16.43 18.32 1.28
C ASP A 62 16.10 16.81 1.38
N THR A 63 17.11 15.97 1.13
CA THR A 63 17.03 14.51 1.28
C THR A 63 17.97 14.04 2.38
N LEU A 64 17.46 13.26 3.33
CA LEU A 64 18.24 12.46 4.26
C LEU A 64 18.35 11.03 3.73
N ILE A 65 19.55 10.64 3.33
CA ILE A 65 19.92 9.30 2.88
C ILE A 65 20.32 8.46 4.09
N LEU A 66 19.53 7.44 4.40
CA LEU A 66 19.79 6.47 5.47
C LEU A 66 20.66 5.35 4.91
N MET A 67 21.90 5.28 5.37
CA MET A 67 22.82 4.19 5.04
C MET A 67 22.35 2.87 5.64
N ASP A 68 22.83 1.76 5.10
CA ASP A 68 22.43 0.43 5.55
C ASP A 68 22.69 0.21 7.04
N GLY A 69 21.76 -0.49 7.69
CA GLY A 69 21.87 -0.95 9.06
C GLY A 69 20.63 -0.71 9.90
N ILE A 70 20.78 -1.04 11.18
CA ILE A 70 19.69 -1.00 12.17
C ILE A 70 19.77 0.29 12.97
N TYR A 71 18.74 1.10 12.85
CA TYR A 71 18.54 2.34 13.59
C TYR A 71 17.69 2.07 14.82
N ASN A 72 18.34 2.01 15.99
CA ASN A 72 17.67 1.86 17.29
C ASN A 72 17.12 3.20 17.82
N GLN A 73 16.51 3.99 16.93
CA GLN A 73 16.00 5.34 17.16
C GLN A 73 14.68 5.50 16.41
N GLN A 74 13.70 6.17 17.01
CA GLN A 74 12.46 6.51 16.31
C GLN A 74 12.73 7.54 15.21
N LEU A 75 12.16 7.32 14.02
CA LEU A 75 12.07 8.35 12.99
C LEU A 75 10.84 9.21 13.25
N HIS A 76 11.06 10.46 13.66
CA HIS A 76 9.99 11.39 14.00
C HIS A 76 10.30 12.79 13.44
N PRO A 77 10.01 13.04 12.15
CA PRO A 77 10.16 14.34 11.52
C PRO A 77 9.41 15.42 12.27
N ARG A 78 10.11 16.49 12.66
CA ARG A 78 9.52 17.67 13.33
C ARG A 78 9.60 18.93 12.49
N LYS A 79 10.40 18.91 11.44
CA LYS A 79 10.35 19.90 10.36
C LYS A 79 9.44 19.42 9.24
N SER A 80 8.92 20.39 8.52
CA SER A 80 8.05 20.15 7.38
C SER A 80 8.71 20.68 6.11
N GLY A 81 8.38 20.04 5.00
CA GLY A 81 8.72 20.57 3.69
C GLY A 81 7.83 21.77 3.32
N THR A 82 7.79 22.05 2.03
CA THR A 82 6.80 22.94 1.43
C THR A 82 6.14 22.23 0.26
N GLU A 83 4.99 22.74 -0.18
CA GLU A 83 4.33 22.20 -1.36
C GLU A 83 5.29 22.18 -2.57
N GLY A 84 5.46 21.00 -3.17
CA GLY A 84 6.39 20.76 -4.27
C GLY A 84 7.87 20.59 -3.86
N ASN A 85 8.23 20.82 -2.60
CA ASN A 85 9.58 20.60 -2.06
C ASN A 85 9.50 19.88 -0.71
N PRO A 86 9.16 18.58 -0.71
CA PRO A 86 9.10 17.80 0.52
C PRO A 86 10.49 17.59 1.12
N ILE A 87 10.55 17.28 2.42
CA ILE A 87 11.76 16.68 3.00
C ILE A 87 11.68 15.18 2.75
N THR A 88 12.74 14.58 2.21
CA THR A 88 12.76 13.17 1.84
C THR A 88 13.65 12.37 2.80
N TYR A 89 13.15 11.25 3.33
CA TYR A 89 13.91 10.27 4.11
C TYR A 89 13.99 8.98 3.29
N MET A 90 15.17 8.66 2.76
CA MET A 90 15.33 7.62 1.75
C MET A 90 16.41 6.62 2.17
N ALA A 91 16.13 5.32 2.07
CA ALA A 91 17.18 4.31 2.21
C ALA A 91 18.23 4.47 1.09
N GLN A 92 19.51 4.32 1.41
CA GLN A 92 20.57 4.22 0.42
C GLN A 92 20.33 3.00 -0.47
N ASN A 93 20.05 1.85 0.15
CA ASN A 93 19.65 0.62 -0.51
C ASN A 93 18.30 0.19 0.06
N ARG A 94 17.30 0.02 -0.82
CA ARG A 94 15.93 -0.30 -0.42
C ARG A 94 15.89 -1.54 0.49
N GLY A 95 15.14 -1.45 1.59
CA GLY A 95 15.00 -2.52 2.58
C GLY A 95 16.16 -2.64 3.58
N GLN A 96 17.31 -2.00 3.33
CA GLN A 96 18.52 -2.18 4.15
C GLN A 96 18.66 -1.18 5.31
N ALA A 97 17.85 -0.12 5.32
CA ALA A 97 17.72 0.78 6.46
C ALA A 97 16.52 0.37 7.33
N ILE A 98 16.80 -0.22 8.49
CA ILE A 98 15.79 -0.80 9.39
C ILE A 98 15.63 0.10 10.62
N ILE A 99 14.46 0.71 10.79
CA ILE A 99 14.09 1.43 12.01
C ILE A 99 13.53 0.42 13.02
N GLN A 100 14.32 0.08 14.04
CA GLN A 100 13.98 -0.97 15.00
C GLN A 100 13.91 -0.43 16.42
N MET A 101 12.71 -0.41 16.97
CA MET A 101 12.53 0.00 18.36
C MET A 101 13.02 -1.11 19.31
N THR A 102 13.90 -0.75 20.25
CA THR A 102 14.38 -1.64 21.32
C THR A 102 13.71 -1.38 22.66
N THR A 103 12.95 -0.28 22.73
CA THR A 103 12.11 0.11 23.86
C THR A 103 10.69 0.36 23.34
N PRO A 104 9.65 0.25 24.18
CA PRO A 104 8.27 0.42 23.72
C PRO A 104 8.05 1.74 22.97
N GLY A 105 7.50 1.68 21.76
CA GLY A 105 7.22 2.84 20.91
C GLY A 105 7.04 2.51 19.43
N GLU A 106 6.58 3.52 18.68
CA GLU A 106 6.45 3.48 17.22
C GLU A 106 7.82 3.58 16.55
N ALA A 107 8.01 2.93 15.41
CA ALA A 107 9.24 3.09 14.61
C ALA A 107 9.23 4.40 13.82
N ILE A 108 8.09 4.72 13.18
CA ILE A 108 7.91 5.95 12.40
C ILE A 108 6.69 6.71 12.91
N LEU A 109 6.89 7.96 13.29
CA LEU A 109 5.83 8.84 13.81
C LEU A 109 5.77 10.15 13.03
N LEU A 110 4.75 10.29 12.18
CA LEU A 110 4.39 11.49 11.45
C LEU A 110 3.16 12.09 12.10
N ALA A 111 3.37 13.05 12.99
CA ALA A 111 2.32 13.58 13.84
C ALA A 111 2.18 15.09 13.76
N SER A 112 1.03 15.59 14.18
CA SER A 112 0.86 16.99 14.55
C SER A 112 0.39 17.13 15.99
N ASN A 113 0.67 18.29 16.59
CA ASN A 113 0.33 18.56 17.98
C ASN A 113 -0.07 20.01 18.25
N SER A 114 -0.87 20.19 19.30
CA SER A 114 -1.37 21.50 19.73
C SER A 114 -0.30 22.32 20.47
N SER A 115 -0.55 23.62 20.59
CA SER A 115 0.31 24.55 21.35
C SER A 115 0.43 24.23 22.85
N GLY A 116 -0.49 23.43 23.40
CA GLY A 116 -0.46 22.98 24.81
C GLY A 116 0.41 21.76 25.08
N TYR A 117 1.02 21.15 24.06
CA TYR A 117 1.84 19.95 24.23
C TYR A 117 3.21 20.26 24.84
N PRO A 118 3.75 19.39 25.72
CA PRO A 118 5.12 19.50 26.19
C PRO A 118 6.11 19.44 25.01
N GLY A 119 6.73 20.56 24.66
CA GLY A 119 7.60 20.69 23.49
C GLY A 119 7.07 21.61 22.39
N GLY A 120 5.88 22.19 22.56
CA GLY A 120 5.29 23.15 21.64
C GLY A 120 4.53 22.51 20.47
N ALA A 121 3.78 23.34 19.74
CA ALA A 121 3.07 22.91 18.54
C ALA A 121 4.06 22.53 17.43
N PHE A 122 3.76 21.47 16.70
CA PHE A 122 4.42 21.10 15.46
C PHE A 122 3.41 20.44 14.53
N TYR A 123 3.55 20.66 13.22
CA TYR A 123 2.60 20.20 12.22
C TYR A 123 3.38 19.54 11.08
N CYS A 124 3.51 18.21 11.11
CA CYS A 124 4.25 17.48 10.09
C CYS A 124 3.50 17.51 8.75
N HIS A 125 4.12 18.04 7.70
CA HIS A 125 3.57 18.06 6.35
C HIS A 125 4.67 18.09 5.28
N ASP A 126 4.33 17.72 4.05
CA ASP A 126 5.26 17.68 2.91
C ASP A 126 6.50 16.81 3.21
N ILE A 127 6.27 15.54 3.54
CA ILE A 127 7.32 14.55 3.83
C ILE A 127 7.21 13.39 2.86
N THR A 128 8.35 12.92 2.37
CA THR A 128 8.46 11.64 1.65
C THR A 128 9.32 10.66 2.44
N ILE A 129 8.85 9.42 2.60
CA ILE A 129 9.63 8.31 3.15
C ILE A 129 9.72 7.21 2.09
N ASP A 130 10.94 6.74 1.80
CA ASP A 130 11.19 5.81 0.71
C ASP A 130 12.15 4.68 1.13
N GLY A 131 11.70 3.43 1.01
CA GLY A 131 12.58 2.27 1.01
C GLY A 131 13.02 1.75 2.38
N LEU A 132 12.39 2.16 3.48
CA LEU A 132 12.76 1.73 4.85
C LEU A 132 11.98 0.48 5.31
N ILE A 133 12.50 -0.22 6.31
CA ILE A 133 11.75 -1.23 7.09
C ILE A 133 11.51 -0.69 8.49
N ALA A 134 10.27 -0.75 8.97
CA ALA A 134 9.86 -0.25 10.27
C ALA A 134 9.42 -1.41 11.19
N ARG A 135 9.97 -1.45 12.41
CA ARG A 135 9.68 -2.47 13.43
C ARG A 135 9.42 -1.81 14.79
N SER A 136 8.18 -1.86 15.26
CA SER A 136 7.80 -1.31 16.58
C SER A 136 8.19 -2.25 17.72
N ASN A 137 8.06 -1.75 18.94
CA ASN A 137 8.18 -2.56 20.13
C ASN A 137 7.03 -2.27 21.10
N GLY A 138 6.51 -3.33 21.72
CA GLY A 138 5.40 -3.23 22.67
C GLY A 138 4.06 -2.90 22.01
N GLU A 139 3.18 -2.28 22.79
CA GLU A 139 1.76 -2.06 22.49
C GLU A 139 1.50 -0.78 21.67
N TYR A 140 2.20 -0.64 20.55
CA TYR A 140 2.18 0.54 19.68
C TYR A 140 1.92 0.17 18.23
N ASN A 141 1.42 1.14 17.44
CA ASN A 141 1.44 1.02 16.00
C ASN A 141 2.89 1.10 15.49
N THR A 142 3.19 0.54 14.32
CA THR A 142 4.55 0.59 13.78
C THR A 142 4.85 1.89 13.04
N ILE A 143 3.92 2.27 12.16
CA ILE A 143 3.93 3.54 11.44
C ILE A 143 2.66 4.30 11.80
N VAL A 144 2.80 5.52 12.28
CA VAL A 144 1.68 6.40 12.64
C VAL A 144 1.71 7.66 11.80
N ILE A 145 0.58 7.98 11.18
CA ILE A 145 0.34 9.22 10.45
C ILE A 145 -0.94 9.84 11.02
N ASN A 146 -0.82 10.76 11.97
CA ASN A 146 -1.99 11.28 12.66
C ASN A 146 -1.93 12.76 12.99
N SER A 147 -3.06 13.44 12.87
CA SER A 147 -3.23 14.73 13.54
C SER A 147 -3.77 14.51 14.95
N TRP A 148 -3.77 15.57 15.75
CA TRP A 148 -4.53 15.57 17.00
C TRP A 148 -6.03 15.82 16.73
N ASP A 149 -6.91 15.37 17.63
CA ASP A 149 -8.36 15.20 17.40
C ASP A 149 -9.10 16.45 16.90
N SER A 150 -8.65 17.65 17.28
CA SER A 150 -9.29 18.91 16.91
C SER A 150 -8.40 19.81 16.06
N ALA A 151 -7.41 19.23 15.36
CA ALA A 151 -6.56 19.95 14.42
C ALA A 151 -7.41 20.69 13.37
N THR A 152 -7.15 21.99 13.21
CA THR A 152 -7.64 22.72 12.03
C THR A 152 -6.89 22.25 10.79
N GLU A 153 -7.41 22.53 9.59
CA GLU A 153 -6.77 22.14 8.33
C GLU A 153 -5.31 22.62 8.18
N ALA A 154 -4.96 23.75 8.81
CA ALA A 154 -3.60 24.25 8.84
C ALA A 154 -2.65 23.42 9.72
N GLU A 155 -3.22 22.70 10.69
CA GLU A 155 -2.51 21.92 11.71
C GLU A 155 -2.52 20.42 11.43
N MET A 156 -3.30 19.97 10.44
CA MET A 156 -3.38 18.58 10.05
C MET A 156 -2.06 18.07 9.48
N VAL A 157 -1.77 16.79 9.75
CA VAL A 157 -0.76 16.06 8.99
C VAL A 157 -1.24 15.89 7.56
N LYS A 158 -0.45 16.39 6.60
CA LYS A 158 -0.85 16.39 5.19
C LYS A 158 0.28 16.34 4.19
N ARG A 159 -0.03 15.88 2.97
CA ARG A 159 0.91 15.74 1.85
C ARG A 159 2.10 14.88 2.26
N ILE A 160 1.78 13.69 2.73
CA ILE A 160 2.75 12.67 3.10
C ILE A 160 2.75 11.62 2.01
N ILE A 161 3.95 11.24 1.56
CA ILE A 161 4.15 10.11 0.66
C ILE A 161 5.02 9.10 1.40
N ILE A 162 4.53 7.88 1.55
CA ILE A 162 5.32 6.74 2.02
C ILE A 162 5.31 5.71 0.92
N ARG A 163 6.49 5.27 0.48
CA ARG A 163 6.59 4.25 -0.55
C ARG A 163 7.72 3.28 -0.30
N ASN A 164 7.64 2.10 -0.92
CA ASN A 164 8.64 1.04 -0.75
C ASN A 164 8.89 0.70 0.73
N ILE A 165 7.84 0.76 1.58
CA ILE A 165 7.97 0.58 3.03
C ILE A 165 7.56 -0.84 3.44
N GLY A 166 8.31 -1.43 4.35
CA GLY A 166 7.89 -2.61 5.12
C GLY A 166 7.52 -2.24 6.56
N ALA A 167 6.45 -2.80 7.10
CA ALA A 167 6.06 -2.59 8.50
C ALA A 167 5.74 -3.92 9.22
N PHE A 168 6.39 -4.15 10.37
CA PHE A 168 6.15 -5.30 11.24
C PHE A 168 5.59 -4.87 12.60
N GLY A 169 4.34 -5.27 12.86
CA GLY A 169 3.58 -4.98 14.07
C GLY A 169 4.01 -5.82 15.28
N SER A 170 3.89 -5.22 16.48
CA SER A 170 4.29 -5.86 17.75
C SER A 170 3.21 -5.87 18.84
N ALA A 171 2.03 -5.29 18.58
CA ALA A 171 1.05 -4.97 19.63
C ALA A 171 0.08 -6.13 19.90
N LEU A 172 0.26 -6.85 21.01
CA LEU A 172 -0.51 -8.04 21.34
C LEU A 172 -1.94 -7.72 21.79
N ASP A 173 -2.14 -6.62 22.50
CA ASP A 173 -3.39 -6.29 23.19
C ASP A 173 -3.97 -4.93 22.84
N ALA A 174 -3.13 -3.95 22.57
CA ALA A 174 -3.58 -2.60 22.25
C ALA A 174 -4.37 -2.59 20.93
N ASN A 175 -5.25 -1.61 20.84
CA ASN A 175 -5.95 -1.31 19.59
C ASN A 175 -4.99 -0.60 18.62
N ALA A 176 -4.06 -1.36 18.07
CA ALA A 176 -3.00 -0.88 17.20
C ALA A 176 -2.97 -1.70 15.90
N ALA A 177 -2.35 -1.12 14.88
CA ALA A 177 -2.09 -1.70 13.58
C ALA A 177 -0.61 -1.54 13.22
N ALA A 178 -0.10 -2.34 12.29
CA ALA A 178 1.26 -2.10 11.77
C ALA A 178 1.33 -0.71 11.11
N VAL A 179 0.33 -0.33 10.30
CA VAL A 179 0.22 1.03 9.75
C VAL A 179 -1.12 1.67 10.12
N ALA A 180 -1.06 2.84 10.76
CA ALA A 180 -2.23 3.59 11.19
C ALA A 180 -2.20 5.03 10.65
N ILE A 181 -3.11 5.34 9.74
CA ILE A 181 -3.46 6.70 9.33
C ILE A 181 -4.69 7.11 10.14
N GLY A 182 -4.64 8.24 10.83
CA GLY A 182 -5.66 8.56 11.83
C GLY A 182 -5.93 10.04 12.02
N ASN A 183 -7.07 10.33 12.63
CA ASN A 183 -7.35 11.58 13.33
C ASN A 183 -7.10 12.80 12.43
N ASN A 184 -7.96 12.99 11.44
CA ASN A 184 -7.96 14.13 10.52
C ASN A 184 -6.68 14.27 9.67
N ALA A 185 -5.95 13.18 9.40
CA ALA A 185 -4.90 13.22 8.38
C ALA A 185 -5.53 13.38 6.99
N THR A 186 -4.85 14.08 6.07
CA THR A 186 -5.37 14.29 4.71
C THR A 186 -4.28 14.36 3.65
N TYR A 187 -4.57 13.94 2.41
CA TYR A 187 -3.58 13.86 1.33
C TYR A 187 -2.38 12.98 1.71
N ILE A 188 -2.68 11.74 2.10
CA ILE A 188 -1.67 10.75 2.47
C ILE A 188 -1.64 9.69 1.38
N THR A 189 -0.45 9.40 0.86
CA THR A 189 -0.22 8.30 -0.09
C THR A 189 0.66 7.26 0.55
N ILE A 190 0.21 6.00 0.54
CA ILE A 190 1.03 4.83 0.83
C ILE A 190 1.05 3.95 -0.41
N GLU A 191 2.24 3.71 -0.97
CA GLU A 191 2.38 2.91 -2.20
C GLU A 191 3.52 1.90 -2.19
N ASP A 192 3.42 0.82 -2.98
CA ASP A 192 4.51 -0.14 -3.19
C ASP A 192 5.06 -0.74 -1.90
N SER A 193 4.16 -1.06 -0.97
CA SER A 193 4.50 -1.29 0.43
C SER A 193 3.86 -2.56 0.98
N PHE A 194 4.32 -3.00 2.15
CA PHE A 194 3.76 -4.18 2.81
C PHE A 194 3.69 -4.02 4.33
N ALA A 195 2.68 -4.65 4.94
CA ALA A 195 2.49 -4.63 6.39
C ALA A 195 1.94 -5.95 6.93
N TYR A 196 2.50 -6.41 8.04
CA TYR A 196 2.19 -7.70 8.66
C TYR A 196 2.58 -7.71 10.15
N GLY A 197 2.44 -8.86 10.81
CA GLY A 197 2.80 -9.04 12.21
C GLY A 197 1.65 -8.82 13.20
N ILE A 198 2.02 -8.52 14.43
CA ILE A 198 1.08 -8.51 15.56
C ILE A 198 0.36 -7.16 15.65
N GLY A 199 -0.96 -7.20 15.58
CA GLY A 199 -1.82 -6.02 15.71
C GLY A 199 -3.25 -6.34 15.30
N ARG A 200 -4.20 -5.52 15.77
CA ARG A 200 -5.62 -5.69 15.42
C ARG A 200 -5.87 -5.55 13.92
N ALA A 201 -5.05 -4.76 13.25
CA ALA A 201 -5.02 -4.66 11.80
C ALA A 201 -3.61 -4.62 11.22
N ALA A 202 -3.45 -5.03 9.96
CA ALA A 202 -2.20 -4.78 9.25
C ALA A 202 -2.13 -3.29 8.84
N MET A 203 -3.22 -2.76 8.27
CA MET A 203 -3.31 -1.34 7.91
C MET A 203 -4.70 -0.77 8.15
N ILE A 204 -4.77 0.46 8.65
CA ILE A 204 -6.01 1.20 8.84
C ILE A 204 -5.86 2.66 8.43
N ALA A 205 -6.88 3.18 7.75
CA ALA A 205 -7.15 4.60 7.62
C ALA A 205 -8.41 4.94 8.43
N PHE A 206 -8.28 5.84 9.40
CA PHE A 206 -9.31 6.19 10.36
C PHE A 206 -9.59 7.70 10.40
N GLY A 207 -10.85 8.10 10.26
CA GLY A 207 -11.29 9.48 10.51
C GLY A 207 -10.52 10.50 9.67
N SER A 208 -10.31 10.21 8.40
CA SER A 208 -9.36 10.91 7.52
C SER A 208 -9.94 11.09 6.11
N SER A 209 -9.34 11.93 5.26
CA SER A 209 -9.83 12.15 3.89
C SER A 209 -8.69 12.19 2.88
N HIS A 210 -8.99 12.01 1.59
CA HIS A 210 -7.99 12.07 0.52
C HIS A 210 -6.81 11.12 0.79
N ILE A 211 -7.13 9.90 1.21
CA ILE A 211 -6.15 8.85 1.47
C ILE A 211 -6.02 8.01 0.22
N THR A 212 -4.79 7.78 -0.20
CA THR A 212 -4.43 6.87 -1.28
C THR A 212 -3.63 5.72 -0.71
N VAL A 213 -4.13 4.50 -0.87
CA VAL A 213 -3.35 3.28 -0.62
C VAL A 213 -3.31 2.52 -1.93
N ARG A 214 -2.12 2.30 -2.48
CA ARG A 214 -1.96 1.63 -3.78
C ARG A 214 -0.84 0.61 -3.82
N ARG A 215 -1.04 -0.53 -4.49
CA ARG A 215 0.01 -1.56 -4.64
C ARG A 215 0.59 -1.97 -3.28
N VAL A 216 -0.29 -2.36 -2.36
CA VAL A 216 0.09 -2.75 -1.00
C VAL A 216 -0.24 -4.22 -0.71
N VAL A 217 0.69 -4.94 -0.08
CA VAL A 217 0.52 -6.33 0.35
C VAL A 217 0.32 -6.40 1.87
N LEU A 218 -0.75 -7.03 2.32
CA LEU A 218 -1.15 -7.06 3.71
C LEU A 218 -1.40 -8.50 4.18
N ARG A 219 -0.92 -8.82 5.38
CA ARG A 219 -1.29 -10.06 6.07
C ARG A 219 -1.64 -9.78 7.52
N TYR A 220 -2.87 -10.13 7.90
CA TYR A 220 -3.23 -10.19 9.31
C TYR A 220 -2.60 -11.45 9.93
N ASP A 221 -1.76 -11.30 10.95
CA ASP A 221 -1.07 -12.43 11.59
C ASP A 221 -1.62 -12.80 12.97
N TYR A 222 -1.64 -11.86 13.91
CA TYR A 222 -2.08 -12.18 15.28
C TYR A 222 -2.52 -10.96 16.07
N TRP A 223 -3.58 -11.13 16.86
CA TRP A 223 -3.96 -10.18 17.89
C TRP A 223 -4.77 -10.84 18.99
N ARG A 224 -4.23 -10.83 20.21
CA ARG A 224 -4.90 -11.36 21.39
C ARG A 224 -6.04 -10.44 21.81
N GLY A 225 -5.73 -9.14 21.95
CA GLY A 225 -6.73 -8.14 22.30
C GLY A 225 -7.31 -8.34 23.69
N THR A 226 -6.47 -8.53 24.72
CA THR A 226 -6.94 -8.71 26.10
C THR A 226 -7.87 -7.56 26.51
N GLY A 227 -9.07 -7.91 26.99
CA GLY A 227 -10.12 -6.93 27.34
C GLY A 227 -10.93 -6.41 26.15
N LYS A 228 -10.57 -6.79 24.92
CA LYS A 228 -11.24 -6.47 23.66
C LYS A 228 -11.34 -7.71 22.75
N ILE A 229 -11.57 -8.88 23.32
CA ILE A 229 -11.56 -10.14 22.56
C ILE A 229 -12.63 -10.16 21.46
N ASN A 230 -13.74 -9.44 21.63
CA ASN A 230 -14.85 -9.37 20.68
C ASN A 230 -14.70 -8.25 19.64
N ASP A 231 -13.62 -7.47 19.68
CA ASP A 231 -13.41 -6.36 18.77
C ASP A 231 -13.06 -6.88 17.36
N PRO A 232 -13.65 -6.32 16.28
CA PRO A 232 -13.39 -6.78 14.91
C PRO A 232 -11.92 -6.72 14.48
N ARG A 233 -11.48 -7.74 13.73
CA ARG A 233 -10.12 -7.88 13.17
C ARG A 233 -10.14 -7.68 11.67
N ARG A 234 -9.05 -7.17 11.09
CA ARG A 234 -9.00 -6.88 9.66
C ARG A 234 -7.59 -6.79 9.11
N ALA A 235 -7.37 -7.16 7.86
CA ALA A 235 -6.10 -6.84 7.22
C ALA A 235 -6.07 -5.36 6.82
N PHE A 236 -7.08 -4.90 6.07
CA PHE A 236 -7.24 -3.51 5.64
C PHE A 236 -8.56 -2.90 6.11
N SER A 237 -8.56 -1.61 6.42
CA SER A 237 -9.78 -0.88 6.75
C SER A 237 -9.72 0.60 6.35
N GLY A 238 -10.71 1.02 5.55
CA GLY A 238 -11.14 2.41 5.48
C GLY A 238 -12.28 2.62 6.49
N TYR A 239 -12.01 3.33 7.57
CA TYR A 239 -12.94 3.56 8.67
C TYR A 239 -13.15 5.07 8.82
N ASN A 240 -14.37 5.56 8.61
CA ASN A 240 -14.63 7.00 8.58
C ASN A 240 -13.67 7.71 7.61
N THR A 241 -13.55 7.18 6.39
CA THR A 241 -12.71 7.76 5.36
C THR A 241 -13.55 8.44 4.30
N GLN A 242 -13.12 9.61 3.82
CA GLN A 242 -13.82 10.32 2.75
C GLN A 242 -12.93 10.61 1.56
N ASP A 243 -13.51 10.59 0.37
CA ASP A 243 -12.83 10.99 -0.87
C ASP A 243 -11.48 10.27 -1.06
N SER A 244 -11.42 9.00 -0.65
CA SER A 244 -10.20 8.20 -0.60
C SER A 244 -10.20 7.10 -1.67
N VAL A 245 -9.01 6.70 -2.11
CA VAL A 245 -8.80 5.68 -3.14
C VAL A 245 -7.92 4.57 -2.59
N PHE A 246 -8.44 3.36 -2.60
CA PHE A 246 -7.76 2.14 -2.18
C PHE A 246 -7.70 1.22 -3.38
N GLU A 247 -6.53 1.07 -3.98
CA GLU A 247 -6.39 0.43 -5.30
C GLU A 247 -5.25 -0.58 -5.34
N ASN A 248 -5.38 -1.68 -6.07
CA ASN A 248 -4.33 -2.70 -6.14
C ASN A 248 -3.84 -3.13 -4.74
N ILE A 249 -4.74 -3.53 -3.84
CA ILE A 249 -4.37 -4.09 -2.54
C ILE A 249 -4.44 -5.61 -2.62
N ILE A 250 -3.41 -6.30 -2.14
CA ILE A 250 -3.41 -7.74 -1.96
C ILE A 250 -3.47 -8.01 -0.46
N VAL A 251 -4.52 -8.72 -0.03
CA VAL A 251 -4.58 -9.37 1.27
C VAL A 251 -4.41 -10.86 1.04
N LEU A 252 -3.43 -11.49 1.69
CA LEU A 252 -3.22 -12.93 1.56
C LEU A 252 -2.88 -13.60 2.89
N ASP A 253 -3.22 -14.89 3.00
CA ASP A 253 -2.85 -15.76 4.11
C ASP A 253 -3.23 -15.22 5.50
N GLY A 254 -4.39 -14.56 5.62
CA GLY A 254 -4.87 -14.02 6.89
C GLY A 254 -5.09 -15.12 7.94
N ALA A 255 -4.43 -14.99 9.10
CA ALA A 255 -4.41 -16.03 10.14
C ALA A 255 -5.80 -16.32 10.73
N PRO A 256 -6.01 -17.54 11.26
CA PRO A 256 -7.10 -17.81 12.18
C PRO A 256 -7.07 -16.91 13.42
N MET A 257 -8.21 -16.84 14.09
CA MET A 257 -8.29 -16.17 15.40
C MET A 257 -7.72 -17.06 16.51
N PRO A 258 -7.13 -16.47 17.57
CA PRO A 258 -6.79 -17.22 18.78
C PRO A 258 -8.03 -17.95 19.36
N PRO A 259 -7.89 -19.14 19.97
CA PRO A 259 -9.05 -19.93 20.43
C PRO A 259 -10.02 -19.22 21.37
N GLU A 260 -9.54 -18.27 22.17
CA GLU A 260 -10.33 -17.48 23.13
C GLU A 260 -11.10 -16.30 22.49
N VAL A 261 -10.93 -16.09 21.18
CA VAL A 261 -11.48 -14.96 20.44
C VAL A 261 -12.67 -15.42 19.59
N SER A 262 -13.75 -14.64 19.64
CA SER A 262 -14.88 -14.77 18.71
C SER A 262 -15.35 -13.37 18.33
N CYS A 263 -15.03 -12.95 17.10
CA CYS A 263 -15.44 -11.66 16.56
C CYS A 263 -15.53 -11.71 15.04
N ASP A 264 -15.99 -10.60 14.46
CA ASP A 264 -15.93 -10.42 13.02
C ASP A 264 -14.48 -10.25 12.55
N MET A 265 -14.18 -10.85 11.40
CA MET A 265 -12.91 -10.73 10.72
C MET A 265 -13.15 -10.56 9.23
N ALA A 266 -12.39 -9.68 8.58
CA ALA A 266 -12.45 -9.51 7.13
C ALA A 266 -11.09 -9.13 6.54
N GLY A 267 -10.85 -9.52 5.28
CA GLY A 267 -9.67 -9.06 4.55
C GLY A 267 -9.73 -7.54 4.34
N MET A 268 -10.83 -7.06 3.76
CA MET A 268 -11.07 -5.63 3.53
C MET A 268 -12.34 -5.15 4.23
N VAL A 269 -12.26 -3.96 4.81
CA VAL A 269 -13.38 -3.33 5.53
C VAL A 269 -13.61 -1.90 5.05
N ALA A 270 -14.87 -1.58 4.77
CA ALA A 270 -15.37 -0.22 4.61
C ALA A 270 -16.37 0.08 5.73
N SER A 271 -15.96 0.88 6.72
CA SER A 271 -16.78 1.10 7.91
C SER A 271 -17.03 2.56 8.23
N GLY A 272 -18.19 2.80 8.83
CA GLY A 272 -18.59 4.07 9.42
C GLY A 272 -18.83 3.91 10.92
N ASN A 273 -18.67 4.98 11.69
CA ASN A 273 -19.17 5.07 13.06
C ASN A 273 -19.22 6.51 13.56
N LEU A 274 -20.11 6.78 14.51
CA LEU A 274 -20.11 8.05 15.24
C LEU A 274 -18.83 8.15 16.08
N THR A 275 -17.94 9.06 15.67
CA THR A 275 -16.68 9.32 16.40
C THR A 275 -16.47 10.81 16.63
N PRO A 276 -15.62 11.19 17.59
CA PRO A 276 -15.22 12.59 17.77
C PRO A 276 -14.35 13.18 16.65
N ALA A 277 -13.85 12.36 15.71
CA ALA A 277 -13.06 12.82 14.59
C ALA A 277 -13.87 13.76 13.67
N TYR A 278 -13.20 14.66 12.96
CA TYR A 278 -13.86 15.59 12.02
C TYR A 278 -14.58 14.85 10.90
N VAL A 279 -13.95 13.78 10.40
CA VAL A 279 -14.56 12.85 9.46
C VAL A 279 -15.33 11.79 10.25
N THR A 280 -16.66 11.86 10.21
CA THR A 280 -17.57 11.11 11.10
C THR A 280 -18.22 9.89 10.45
N HIS A 281 -18.01 9.65 9.16
CA HIS A 281 -18.56 8.53 8.41
C HIS A 281 -17.74 8.30 7.14
N SER A 282 -17.90 7.14 6.52
CA SER A 282 -17.25 6.84 5.26
C SER A 282 -18.09 7.31 4.08
N ALA A 283 -17.49 8.08 3.18
CA ALA A 283 -18.20 8.58 1.99
C ALA A 283 -17.31 8.69 0.75
N ARG A 284 -17.84 8.37 -0.43
CA ARG A 284 -17.16 8.61 -1.72
C ARG A 284 -15.78 7.97 -1.82
N ASN A 285 -15.58 6.81 -1.19
CA ASN A 285 -14.32 6.07 -1.34
C ASN A 285 -14.41 5.09 -2.51
N LYS A 286 -13.25 4.77 -3.08
CA LYS A 286 -13.10 3.78 -4.14
C LYS A 286 -12.20 2.65 -3.69
N TYR A 287 -12.64 1.42 -3.90
CA TYR A 287 -11.93 0.18 -3.65
C TYR A 287 -11.79 -0.55 -4.99
N LEU A 288 -10.59 -0.54 -5.56
CA LEU A 288 -10.37 -0.87 -6.97
C LEU A 288 -9.29 -1.94 -7.13
N GLY A 289 -9.49 -2.89 -8.03
CA GLY A 289 -8.43 -3.78 -8.48
C GLY A 289 -7.72 -4.56 -7.36
N SER A 290 -8.42 -4.98 -6.32
CA SER A 290 -7.85 -5.61 -5.11
C SER A 290 -8.24 -7.09 -4.91
N ILE A 291 -7.34 -7.86 -4.30
CA ILE A 291 -7.47 -9.32 -4.09
C ILE A 291 -7.47 -9.62 -2.59
N VAL A 292 -8.40 -10.47 -2.13
CA VAL A 292 -8.33 -11.13 -0.82
C VAL A 292 -8.27 -12.64 -1.04
N LEU A 293 -7.16 -13.24 -0.59
CA LEU A 293 -6.80 -14.62 -0.84
C LEU A 293 -6.56 -15.35 0.48
N ASN A 294 -7.04 -16.60 0.60
CA ASN A 294 -6.71 -17.50 1.71
C ASN A 294 -6.80 -16.82 3.10
N THR A 295 -7.96 -16.22 3.40
CA THR A 295 -8.13 -15.37 4.57
C THR A 295 -9.28 -15.87 5.42
N VAL A 296 -9.06 -15.98 6.74
CA VAL A 296 -10.14 -16.29 7.68
C VAL A 296 -11.11 -15.11 7.79
N GLY A 297 -12.42 -15.40 7.81
CA GLY A 297 -13.46 -14.37 7.83
C GLY A 297 -13.92 -13.96 6.43
N ASN A 298 -14.47 -12.76 6.32
CA ASN A 298 -15.07 -12.27 5.08
C ASN A 298 -14.02 -11.75 4.10
N GLY A 299 -14.28 -11.82 2.78
CA GLY A 299 -13.46 -11.12 1.80
C GLY A 299 -13.58 -9.61 1.96
N LEU A 300 -14.81 -9.11 1.81
CA LEU A 300 -15.19 -7.71 2.06
C LEU A 300 -16.31 -7.62 3.09
N LEU A 301 -16.20 -6.65 4.00
CA LEU A 301 -17.28 -6.24 4.90
C LEU A 301 -17.53 -4.74 4.78
N THR A 302 -18.79 -4.36 4.56
CA THR A 302 -19.23 -2.98 4.70
C THR A 302 -20.21 -2.83 5.87
N ASN A 303 -19.95 -1.88 6.76
CA ASN A 303 -20.77 -1.66 7.95
C ASN A 303 -20.66 -0.20 8.42
N GLY A 304 -21.73 0.57 8.27
CA GLY A 304 -21.80 1.96 8.73
C GLY A 304 -21.87 2.12 10.26
N GLY A 305 -21.99 1.04 11.04
CA GLY A 305 -21.93 1.08 12.50
C GLY A 305 -22.99 1.99 13.13
N GLY A 306 -22.60 3.21 13.49
CA GLY A 306 -23.49 4.28 13.98
C GLY A 306 -23.74 5.44 13.00
N SER A 307 -23.07 5.47 11.85
CA SER A 307 -23.21 6.52 10.82
C SER A 307 -23.11 5.92 9.42
N PRO A 308 -24.13 6.08 8.56
CA PRO A 308 -24.15 5.42 7.26
C PRO A 308 -22.90 5.64 6.42
N ASN A 309 -22.44 4.56 5.79
CA ASN A 309 -21.54 4.64 4.66
C ASN A 309 -22.34 5.16 3.46
N GLU A 310 -21.75 6.09 2.71
CA GLU A 310 -22.40 6.69 1.55
C GLU A 310 -21.52 6.60 0.30
N ASP A 311 -22.11 6.27 -0.85
CA ASP A 311 -21.46 6.39 -2.16
C ASP A 311 -20.10 5.65 -2.24
N GLN A 312 -20.01 4.46 -1.62
CA GLN A 312 -18.83 3.61 -1.71
C GLN A 312 -18.79 2.90 -3.07
N GLN A 313 -17.62 2.85 -3.71
CA GLN A 313 -17.43 2.15 -4.97
C GLN A 313 -16.48 0.96 -4.79
N PHE A 314 -16.90 -0.22 -5.20
CA PHE A 314 -16.15 -1.46 -5.19
C PHE A 314 -16.11 -2.02 -6.61
N LYS A 315 -14.92 -2.07 -7.21
CA LYS A 315 -14.78 -2.48 -8.61
C LYS A 315 -13.54 -3.32 -8.86
N ASP A 316 -13.68 -4.34 -9.70
CA ASP A 316 -12.60 -5.28 -10.02
C ASP A 316 -12.03 -5.84 -8.74
N LEU A 317 -12.80 -6.67 -8.04
CA LEU A 317 -12.38 -7.29 -6.77
C LEU A 317 -12.41 -8.80 -6.89
N ILE A 318 -11.48 -9.45 -6.20
CA ILE A 318 -11.38 -10.90 -6.18
C ILE A 318 -11.32 -11.39 -4.75
N PHE A 319 -12.23 -12.28 -4.37
CA PHE A 319 -12.26 -12.93 -3.08
C PHE A 319 -12.19 -14.44 -3.27
N HIS A 320 -11.10 -15.05 -2.80
CA HIS A 320 -10.84 -16.47 -3.01
C HIS A 320 -10.36 -17.19 -1.76
N LYS A 321 -10.99 -18.34 -1.46
CA LYS A 321 -10.74 -19.15 -0.24
C LYS A 321 -10.85 -18.30 1.04
N VAL A 322 -11.97 -17.62 1.19
CA VAL A 322 -12.31 -16.91 2.42
C VAL A 322 -13.24 -17.77 3.26
N THR A 323 -13.04 -17.88 4.57
CA THR A 323 -13.84 -18.83 5.39
C THR A 323 -15.25 -18.31 5.72
N GLY A 324 -15.47 -16.99 5.63
CA GLY A 324 -16.75 -16.33 5.84
C GLY A 324 -17.50 -16.07 4.53
N TYR A 325 -18.18 -14.92 4.48
CA TYR A 325 -18.84 -14.42 3.26
C TYR A 325 -17.79 -13.98 2.23
N GLY A 326 -18.06 -14.18 0.94
CA GLY A 326 -17.25 -13.56 -0.11
C GLY A 326 -17.23 -12.04 0.05
N ALA A 327 -18.42 -11.44 0.10
CA ALA A 327 -18.62 -10.06 0.49
C ALA A 327 -19.96 -9.87 1.22
N VAL A 328 -20.00 -8.94 2.16
CA VAL A 328 -21.21 -8.62 2.93
C VAL A 328 -21.40 -7.10 3.06
N VAL A 329 -22.60 -6.65 2.71
CA VAL A 329 -23.15 -5.35 3.09
C VAL A 329 -23.97 -5.56 4.34
N GLU A 330 -23.40 -5.27 5.51
CA GLU A 330 -24.00 -5.67 6.77
C GLU A 330 -25.15 -4.77 7.18
N GLN A 331 -24.91 -3.45 7.23
CA GLN A 331 -25.89 -2.44 7.61
C GLN A 331 -25.39 -1.03 7.30
N LEU A 332 -26.34 -0.09 7.26
CA LEU A 332 -26.09 1.35 7.14
C LEU A 332 -25.16 1.67 5.97
N GLU A 333 -25.54 1.17 4.79
CA GLU A 333 -24.88 1.45 3.51
C GLU A 333 -25.93 2.10 2.60
N THR A 334 -25.56 3.18 1.91
CA THR A 334 -26.45 3.77 0.93
C THR A 334 -25.71 4.13 -0.34
N ARG A 335 -26.33 3.81 -1.48
CA ARG A 335 -25.80 4.08 -2.82
C ARG A 335 -24.43 3.42 -3.04
N GLY A 336 -24.20 2.26 -2.43
CA GLY A 336 -23.02 1.44 -2.70
C GLY A 336 -23.06 0.88 -4.13
N ILE A 337 -21.91 0.87 -4.78
CA ILE A 337 -21.72 0.38 -6.15
C ILE A 337 -20.75 -0.79 -6.11
N TYR A 338 -21.23 -1.99 -6.43
CA TYR A 338 -20.45 -3.21 -6.47
C TYR A 338 -20.44 -3.77 -7.89
N GLU A 339 -19.28 -3.80 -8.53
CA GLU A 339 -19.14 -4.12 -9.95
C GLU A 339 -17.93 -5.00 -10.23
N TYR A 340 -18.03 -5.96 -11.15
CA TYR A 340 -16.90 -6.80 -11.57
C TYR A 340 -16.20 -7.47 -10.37
N ILE A 341 -16.97 -8.27 -9.61
CA ILE A 341 -16.47 -8.97 -8.43
C ILE A 341 -16.47 -10.48 -8.69
N THR A 342 -15.33 -11.11 -8.47
CA THR A 342 -15.16 -12.57 -8.52
C THR A 342 -15.13 -13.14 -7.10
N ILE A 343 -16.01 -14.09 -6.81
CA ILE A 343 -16.02 -14.83 -5.53
C ILE A 343 -15.91 -16.32 -5.82
N LYS A 344 -14.91 -16.96 -5.23
CA LYS A 344 -14.70 -18.42 -5.38
C LYS A 344 -14.24 -19.04 -4.06
N ASN A 345 -14.84 -20.16 -3.69
CA ASN A 345 -14.55 -20.90 -2.45
C ASN A 345 -14.77 -20.03 -1.20
N SER A 346 -15.90 -19.33 -1.08
CA SER A 346 -16.28 -18.75 0.22
C SER A 346 -16.87 -19.83 1.14
N GLY A 347 -16.54 -19.79 2.43
CA GLY A 347 -17.01 -20.79 3.40
C GLY A 347 -18.46 -20.60 3.83
N ALA A 348 -19.01 -19.40 3.69
CA ALA A 348 -20.42 -19.08 3.90
C ALA A 348 -21.13 -18.77 2.57
N LEU A 349 -21.81 -17.63 2.47
CA LEU A 349 -22.47 -17.17 1.24
C LEU A 349 -21.48 -16.48 0.30
N GLY A 350 -21.85 -16.30 -0.96
CA GLY A 350 -21.09 -15.47 -1.88
C GLY A 350 -21.20 -14.00 -1.51
N PHE A 351 -22.34 -13.39 -1.84
CA PHE A 351 -22.65 -11.99 -1.55
C PHE A 351 -23.94 -11.87 -0.73
N LYS A 352 -23.88 -11.07 0.34
CA LYS A 352 -25.01 -10.83 1.24
C LYS A 352 -25.29 -9.34 1.39
N THR A 353 -26.57 -8.96 1.41
CA THR A 353 -27.01 -7.65 1.91
C THR A 353 -27.86 -7.79 3.17
N GLY A 354 -27.73 -6.85 4.09
CA GLY A 354 -28.53 -6.74 5.30
C GLY A 354 -29.81 -5.92 5.11
N THR A 355 -30.60 -5.81 6.18
CA THR A 355 -31.88 -5.08 6.18
C THR A 355 -31.80 -3.70 6.84
N ASN A 356 -30.85 -3.48 7.75
CA ASN A 356 -30.80 -2.29 8.58
C ASN A 356 -30.15 -1.12 7.83
N GLY A 357 -30.96 -0.21 7.30
CA GLY A 357 -30.49 1.02 6.64
C GLY A 357 -29.59 0.80 5.43
N VAL A 358 -29.71 -0.36 4.78
CA VAL A 358 -29.16 -0.63 3.45
C VAL A 358 -30.12 -0.10 2.40
N SER A 359 -29.66 0.68 1.44
CA SER A 359 -30.55 1.34 0.45
C SER A 359 -29.84 1.78 -0.83
N ASP A 360 -30.56 1.75 -1.94
CA ASP A 360 -30.08 2.24 -3.25
C ASP A 360 -28.81 1.55 -3.77
N GLU A 361 -28.64 0.27 -3.45
CA GLU A 361 -27.45 -0.51 -3.82
C GLU A 361 -27.46 -0.91 -5.31
N THR A 362 -26.28 -0.88 -5.93
CA THR A 362 -26.02 -1.36 -7.29
C THR A 362 -25.12 -2.58 -7.26
N ILE A 363 -25.60 -3.71 -7.79
CA ILE A 363 -24.90 -5.00 -7.82
C ILE A 363 -24.88 -5.51 -9.26
N LYS A 364 -23.72 -5.46 -9.93
CA LYS A 364 -23.62 -5.89 -11.34
C LYS A 364 -22.32 -6.56 -11.72
N ASN A 365 -22.35 -7.34 -12.80
CA ASN A 365 -21.16 -7.98 -13.38
C ASN A 365 -20.43 -8.90 -12.38
N PHE A 366 -21.13 -9.55 -11.46
CA PHE A 366 -20.51 -10.51 -10.54
C PHE A 366 -20.31 -11.87 -11.19
N PHE A 367 -19.23 -12.54 -10.78
CA PHE A 367 -19.04 -13.96 -10.97
C PHE A 367 -18.88 -14.64 -9.61
N ILE A 368 -19.84 -15.47 -9.22
CA ILE A 368 -19.80 -16.26 -7.98
C ILE A 368 -19.84 -17.75 -8.35
N ASP A 369 -18.80 -18.48 -7.97
CA ASP A 369 -18.69 -19.91 -8.24
C ASP A 369 -18.98 -20.72 -6.96
N THR A 370 -18.00 -21.42 -6.42
CA THR A 370 -18.15 -22.25 -5.23
C THR A 370 -18.37 -21.43 -3.95
N THR A 371 -19.43 -21.75 -3.20
CA THR A 371 -19.70 -21.17 -1.88
C THR A 371 -20.22 -22.25 -0.92
N GLY A 372 -20.00 -22.11 0.38
CA GLY A 372 -20.56 -23.01 1.40
C GLY A 372 -22.09 -22.94 1.53
N GLY A 373 -22.70 -21.85 1.06
CA GLY A 373 -24.15 -21.69 0.95
C GLY A 373 -24.61 -21.25 -0.45
N VAL A 374 -25.44 -20.21 -0.52
CA VAL A 374 -25.91 -19.65 -1.81
C VAL A 374 -24.98 -18.56 -2.31
N GLY A 375 -24.98 -18.35 -3.62
CA GLY A 375 -24.15 -17.31 -4.22
C GLY A 375 -24.63 -15.90 -3.87
N PHE A 376 -25.94 -15.66 -3.92
CA PHE A 376 -26.53 -14.37 -3.54
C PHE A 376 -27.65 -14.52 -2.52
N TYR A 377 -27.58 -13.70 -1.48
CA TYR A 377 -28.61 -13.58 -0.46
C TYR A 377 -28.90 -12.10 -0.17
N LEU A 378 -29.92 -11.56 -0.83
CA LEU A 378 -30.35 -10.18 -0.62
C LEU A 378 -31.48 -10.20 0.42
N GLU A 379 -31.20 -9.85 1.68
CA GLU A 379 -32.21 -9.90 2.74
C GLU A 379 -33.34 -8.89 2.52
N ASN A 380 -33.00 -7.73 1.95
CA ASN A 380 -33.95 -6.70 1.56
C ASN A 380 -33.79 -6.39 0.06
N PRO A 381 -34.40 -7.18 -0.85
CA PRO A 381 -34.22 -6.99 -2.29
C PRO A 381 -34.66 -5.61 -2.80
N SER A 382 -35.58 -4.92 -2.11
CA SER A 382 -36.00 -3.57 -2.50
C SER A 382 -34.96 -2.49 -2.21
N ALA A 383 -33.94 -2.78 -1.38
CA ALA A 383 -32.79 -1.92 -1.20
C ALA A 383 -31.81 -1.98 -2.38
N VAL A 384 -31.95 -2.95 -3.27
CA VAL A 384 -31.09 -3.12 -4.46
C VAL A 384 -31.83 -2.53 -5.66
N THR A 385 -31.36 -1.39 -6.15
CA THR A 385 -31.97 -0.70 -7.29
C THR A 385 -31.51 -1.25 -8.62
N THR A 386 -30.31 -1.85 -8.66
CA THR A 386 -29.74 -2.49 -9.84
C THR A 386 -29.18 -3.86 -9.49
N PHE A 387 -29.71 -4.90 -10.13
CA PHE A 387 -29.19 -6.27 -10.06
C PHE A 387 -29.16 -6.86 -11.47
N VAL A 388 -28.03 -6.76 -12.17
CA VAL A 388 -27.91 -7.14 -13.59
C VAL A 388 -26.57 -7.82 -13.87
N ASP A 389 -26.54 -8.64 -14.92
CA ASP A 389 -25.30 -9.29 -15.38
C ASP A 389 -24.55 -10.06 -14.29
N ASN A 390 -25.26 -10.84 -13.48
CA ASN A 390 -24.66 -11.61 -12.39
C ASN A 390 -24.72 -13.12 -12.69
N THR A 391 -23.63 -13.83 -12.43
CA THR A 391 -23.54 -15.29 -12.46
C THR A 391 -23.34 -15.82 -11.04
N ALA A 392 -24.08 -16.86 -10.65
CA ALA A 392 -23.89 -17.55 -9.38
C ALA A 392 -24.28 -19.03 -9.47
N ILE A 393 -23.88 -19.85 -8.49
CA ILE A 393 -24.39 -21.23 -8.35
C ILE A 393 -25.87 -21.31 -7.99
N ASN A 394 -26.39 -20.38 -7.18
CA ASN A 394 -27.79 -20.29 -6.72
C ASN A 394 -28.10 -18.89 -6.17
N LEU A 395 -29.37 -18.50 -6.21
CA LEU A 395 -29.89 -17.22 -5.71
C LEU A 395 -31.18 -17.46 -4.89
N VAL A 396 -31.35 -16.73 -3.79
CA VAL A 396 -32.56 -16.81 -2.93
C VAL A 396 -33.59 -15.71 -3.22
N SER A 397 -33.21 -14.62 -3.89
CA SER A 397 -34.03 -13.43 -4.07
C SER A 397 -34.23 -13.06 -5.55
N GLY A 398 -35.33 -13.55 -6.13
CA GLY A 398 -36.17 -12.94 -7.17
C GLY A 398 -35.63 -12.50 -8.55
N SER A 399 -34.37 -12.08 -8.69
CA SER A 399 -33.79 -11.59 -9.95
C SER A 399 -33.15 -12.74 -10.74
N PRO A 400 -33.10 -12.73 -12.07
CA PRO A 400 -32.41 -13.80 -12.79
C PRO A 400 -30.89 -13.70 -12.58
N ILE A 401 -30.24 -14.86 -12.41
CA ILE A 401 -28.80 -15.04 -12.63
C ILE A 401 -28.60 -15.72 -13.99
N GLU A 402 -27.51 -15.42 -14.67
CA GLU A 402 -27.29 -15.94 -16.03
C GLU A 402 -26.08 -16.87 -16.06
N ALA A 403 -26.25 -18.05 -15.46
CA ALA A 403 -25.20 -19.06 -15.26
C ALA A 403 -24.49 -19.49 -16.56
N SER A 404 -25.16 -19.41 -17.71
CA SER A 404 -24.58 -19.74 -19.02
C SER A 404 -23.49 -18.78 -19.49
N TYR A 405 -23.37 -17.61 -18.86
CA TYR A 405 -22.32 -16.63 -19.15
C TYR A 405 -21.27 -16.55 -18.03
N ALA A 406 -21.09 -17.65 -17.29
CA ALA A 406 -19.97 -17.79 -16.37
C ALA A 406 -18.63 -17.67 -17.13
N PRO A 407 -17.71 -16.76 -16.75
CA PRO A 407 -16.34 -16.80 -17.23
C PRO A 407 -15.63 -18.08 -16.78
N THR A 408 -14.58 -18.46 -17.50
CA THR A 408 -13.67 -19.53 -17.06
C THR A 408 -12.51 -18.91 -16.29
N LEU A 409 -12.25 -19.40 -15.07
CA LEU A 409 -11.16 -18.91 -14.24
C LEU A 409 -9.88 -19.71 -14.43
N ASP A 410 -9.37 -19.79 -15.67
CA ASP A 410 -8.05 -20.38 -15.93
C ASP A 410 -6.98 -19.66 -15.10
N TYR A 411 -7.10 -18.34 -15.02
CA TYR A 411 -6.34 -17.48 -14.12
C TYR A 411 -7.31 -16.63 -13.31
N LEU A 412 -7.06 -16.50 -12.00
CA LEU A 412 -7.91 -15.72 -11.11
C LEU A 412 -7.90 -14.25 -11.54
N THR A 413 -6.71 -13.76 -11.88
CA THR A 413 -6.40 -12.39 -12.27
C THR A 413 -6.79 -12.07 -13.71
N ARG A 414 -6.92 -13.08 -14.58
CA ARG A 414 -7.19 -12.93 -16.02
C ARG A 414 -8.20 -13.99 -16.49
N PRO A 415 -9.47 -13.90 -16.06
CA PRO A 415 -10.49 -14.86 -16.44
C PRO A 415 -10.83 -14.75 -17.93
N THR A 416 -11.16 -15.89 -18.54
CA THR A 416 -11.65 -15.96 -19.92
C THR A 416 -13.14 -15.60 -19.94
N MET A 417 -13.45 -14.38 -20.36
CA MET A 417 -14.81 -13.83 -20.39
C MET A 417 -15.64 -14.37 -21.57
N VAL A 418 -16.96 -14.41 -21.40
CA VAL A 418 -17.90 -14.56 -22.52
C VAL A 418 -18.12 -13.20 -23.15
N THR A 419 -17.83 -13.06 -24.45
CA THR A 419 -17.94 -11.79 -25.18
C THR A 419 -19.33 -11.18 -25.08
N GLY A 420 -19.42 -9.91 -24.67
CA GLY A 420 -20.68 -9.18 -24.46
C GLY A 420 -21.40 -9.52 -23.16
N HIS A 421 -20.81 -10.38 -22.32
CA HIS A 421 -21.30 -10.79 -21.02
C HIS A 421 -20.15 -10.81 -19.99
N GLU A 422 -19.33 -9.76 -19.98
CA GLU A 422 -18.16 -9.64 -19.11
C GLU A 422 -18.58 -9.61 -17.62
N ARG A 423 -17.98 -10.45 -16.78
CA ARG A 423 -18.31 -10.61 -15.35
C ARG A 423 -17.11 -11.04 -14.53
N GLY A 424 -17.10 -10.65 -13.26
CA GLY A 424 -15.97 -10.89 -12.38
C GLY A 424 -14.87 -9.85 -12.56
N GLY A 425 -13.97 -9.79 -11.58
CA GLY A 425 -12.85 -8.85 -11.58
C GLY A 425 -11.73 -9.29 -12.50
N THR A 426 -11.10 -8.31 -13.14
CA THR A 426 -9.88 -8.51 -13.95
C THR A 426 -8.73 -7.71 -13.36
N MET A 427 -7.61 -8.39 -13.06
CA MET A 427 -6.45 -7.85 -12.37
C MET A 427 -5.21 -8.03 -13.24
N VAL A 428 -5.11 -7.32 -14.35
CA VAL A 428 -3.89 -7.39 -15.21
C VAL A 428 -3.13 -6.08 -15.23
N ASN A 429 -3.83 -4.96 -15.05
CA ASN A 429 -3.26 -3.62 -15.11
C ASN A 429 -3.51 -2.85 -13.82
N ARG A 430 -2.68 -1.84 -13.58
CA ARG A 430 -2.72 -0.98 -12.41
C ARG A 430 -3.91 -0.02 -12.49
N TYR A 431 -4.56 0.16 -11.36
CA TYR A 431 -5.34 1.34 -11.08
C TYR A 431 -4.39 2.43 -10.56
N VAL A 432 -4.54 3.65 -11.06
CA VAL A 432 -3.78 4.81 -10.61
C VAL A 432 -4.74 5.99 -10.48
N ASP A 433 -4.80 6.55 -9.28
CA ASP A 433 -5.66 7.68 -8.91
C ASP A 433 -7.14 7.42 -9.24
N GLY A 434 -7.58 6.17 -9.06
CA GLY A 434 -8.96 5.77 -9.29
C GLY A 434 -9.29 5.40 -10.74
N ASN A 435 -8.29 5.33 -11.63
CA ASN A 435 -8.47 5.03 -13.05
C ASN A 435 -7.68 3.77 -13.45
N LEU A 436 -8.31 2.85 -14.18
CA LEU A 436 -7.60 1.72 -14.76
C LEU A 436 -6.67 2.20 -15.88
N THR A 437 -5.41 1.81 -15.82
CA THR A 437 -4.38 2.19 -16.79
C THR A 437 -4.04 1.04 -17.74
N SER A 438 -3.15 1.28 -18.70
CA SER A 438 -2.51 0.24 -19.51
C SER A 438 -1.20 -0.28 -18.90
N ILE A 439 -0.81 0.19 -17.71
CA ILE A 439 0.43 -0.22 -17.05
C ILE A 439 0.20 -1.60 -16.43
N PRO A 440 1.03 -2.62 -16.72
CA PRO A 440 0.89 -3.94 -16.14
C PRO A 440 0.97 -3.92 -14.60
N LEU A 441 0.12 -4.71 -13.94
CA LEU A 441 0.18 -4.94 -12.50
C LEU A 441 1.24 -6.01 -12.13
N TRP A 442 1.55 -6.90 -13.07
CA TRP A 442 2.37 -8.09 -12.83
C TRP A 442 3.65 -8.12 -13.69
N PRO A 443 4.71 -8.79 -13.20
CA PRO A 443 4.92 -9.27 -11.84
C PRO A 443 4.77 -8.17 -10.79
N TRP A 444 4.37 -8.60 -9.59
CA TRP A 444 4.13 -7.70 -8.49
C TRP A 444 5.44 -7.02 -8.08
N PRO A 445 5.46 -5.70 -7.92
CA PRO A 445 6.69 -5.01 -7.57
C PRO A 445 7.24 -5.37 -6.19
N ASN A 446 8.57 -5.37 -6.07
CA ASN A 446 9.30 -5.65 -4.83
C ASN A 446 8.96 -7.02 -4.18
N GLU A 447 8.44 -7.99 -4.92
CA GLU A 447 7.98 -9.27 -4.34
C GLU A 447 9.07 -10.09 -3.63
N ASP A 448 10.33 -9.95 -4.02
CA ASP A 448 11.46 -10.57 -3.30
C ASP A 448 11.66 -9.96 -1.91
N LEU A 449 11.65 -8.62 -1.81
CA LEU A 449 11.75 -7.90 -0.53
C LEU A 449 10.56 -8.22 0.37
N ILE A 450 9.35 -8.28 -0.21
CA ILE A 450 8.13 -8.65 0.50
C ILE A 450 8.27 -10.07 1.04
N ARG A 451 8.73 -11.03 0.21
CA ARG A 451 8.95 -12.43 0.62
C ARG A 451 10.00 -12.53 1.73
N GLU A 452 11.14 -11.86 1.57
CA GLU A 452 12.23 -11.84 2.56
C GLU A 452 11.72 -11.46 3.95
N ASN A 453 10.83 -10.47 4.04
CA ASN A 453 10.30 -10.00 5.31
C ASN A 453 9.07 -10.82 5.78
N MET A 454 8.04 -10.97 4.94
CA MET A 454 6.80 -11.64 5.34
C MET A 454 6.98 -13.14 5.59
N CYS A 455 8.02 -13.75 5.03
CA CYS A 455 8.37 -15.15 5.22
C CYS A 455 9.64 -15.34 6.05
N ASP A 456 10.14 -14.28 6.72
CA ASP A 456 11.23 -14.41 7.68
C ASP A 456 10.85 -15.38 8.82
N PRO A 457 11.64 -16.43 9.08
CA PRO A 457 11.31 -17.42 10.10
C PRO A 457 11.15 -16.85 11.52
N ASP A 458 11.94 -15.84 11.89
CA ASP A 458 11.90 -15.25 13.23
C ASP A 458 10.65 -14.38 13.41
N ASP A 459 10.27 -13.65 12.36
CA ASP A 459 9.02 -12.88 12.34
C ASP A 459 7.80 -13.81 12.35
N LEU A 460 7.83 -14.93 11.64
CA LEU A 460 6.75 -15.94 11.69
C LEU A 460 6.62 -16.57 13.09
N ILE A 461 7.73 -16.85 13.76
CA ILE A 461 7.71 -17.30 15.17
C ILE A 461 7.10 -16.23 16.06
N THR A 462 7.57 -14.98 15.93
CA THR A 462 7.11 -13.84 16.73
C THR A 462 5.62 -13.60 16.54
N ALA A 463 5.13 -13.66 15.30
CA ALA A 463 3.73 -13.41 14.95
C ALA A 463 2.82 -14.64 15.11
N HIS A 464 3.27 -15.71 15.77
CA HIS A 464 2.50 -16.94 15.98
C HIS A 464 2.02 -17.62 14.67
N ARG A 465 2.83 -17.56 13.61
CA ARG A 465 2.54 -18.12 12.28
C ARG A 465 3.29 -19.43 12.00
N THR A 466 3.36 -20.32 12.99
CA THR A 466 4.05 -21.62 12.87
C THR A 466 3.08 -22.81 13.03
N SER A 467 3.47 -23.98 12.51
CA SER A 467 2.68 -25.22 12.57
C SER A 467 2.35 -25.67 13.99
N ALA A 468 3.13 -25.22 14.97
CA ALA A 468 2.85 -25.48 16.39
C ALA A 468 1.49 -24.93 16.84
N ASN A 469 0.95 -23.90 16.16
CA ASN A 469 -0.36 -23.32 16.45
C ASN A 469 -1.51 -24.04 15.73
N GLY A 470 -1.22 -25.03 14.88
CA GLY A 470 -2.20 -25.85 14.17
C GLY A 470 -2.37 -25.49 12.70
N ALA A 471 -3.25 -26.22 12.02
CA ALA A 471 -3.50 -26.02 10.58
C ALA A 471 -4.09 -24.63 10.29
N GLY A 472 -3.67 -24.02 9.18
CA GLY A 472 -4.11 -22.69 8.74
C GLY A 472 -3.33 -21.52 9.33
N TRP A 473 -2.48 -21.76 10.34
CA TRP A 473 -1.62 -20.71 10.90
C TRP A 473 -0.37 -20.45 10.06
N GLU A 474 0.18 -21.44 9.35
CA GLU A 474 1.33 -21.17 8.48
C GLU A 474 0.84 -20.50 7.18
N PRO A 475 1.48 -19.41 6.72
CA PRO A 475 1.15 -18.82 5.43
C PRO A 475 1.47 -19.79 4.29
N GLU A 476 0.49 -20.11 3.45
CA GLU A 476 0.66 -21.03 2.32
C GLU A 476 1.69 -20.48 1.31
N TRP A 477 1.75 -19.17 1.15
CA TRP A 477 2.72 -18.53 0.26
C TRP A 477 4.16 -18.81 0.71
N CYS A 478 4.45 -18.63 2.00
CA CYS A 478 5.79 -18.86 2.54
C CYS A 478 6.23 -20.33 2.42
N ALA A 479 5.30 -21.28 2.48
CA ALA A 479 5.58 -22.70 2.26
C ALA A 479 5.78 -23.07 0.79
N SER A 480 5.37 -22.22 -0.15
CA SER A 480 5.34 -22.54 -1.59
C SER A 480 6.69 -22.33 -2.30
N ASN A 481 7.63 -21.57 -1.72
CA ASN A 481 8.88 -21.12 -2.35
C ASN A 481 8.72 -20.37 -3.70
N LYS A 482 7.53 -19.83 -3.96
CA LYS A 482 7.22 -19.05 -5.17
C LYS A 482 7.36 -17.56 -4.92
N THR A 483 7.55 -16.80 -5.98
CA THR A 483 7.31 -15.35 -5.98
C THR A 483 5.84 -15.06 -5.63
N LEU A 484 5.51 -13.81 -5.28
CA LEU A 484 4.13 -13.44 -4.97
C LEU A 484 3.24 -13.60 -6.21
N THR A 485 3.77 -13.20 -7.36
CA THR A 485 3.11 -13.30 -8.66
C THR A 485 2.80 -14.74 -9.00
N GLU A 486 3.80 -15.62 -9.00
CA GLU A 486 3.59 -17.05 -9.27
C GLU A 486 2.57 -17.65 -8.30
N HIS A 487 2.69 -17.36 -7.00
CA HIS A 487 1.77 -17.89 -6.00
C HIS A 487 0.32 -17.51 -6.29
N ILE A 488 0.05 -16.23 -6.59
CA ILE A 488 -1.32 -15.74 -6.85
C ILE A 488 -1.87 -16.26 -8.18
N TRP A 489 -1.06 -16.25 -9.24
CA TRP A 489 -1.48 -16.71 -10.56
C TRP A 489 -1.76 -18.21 -10.60
N GLU A 490 -0.95 -19.01 -9.90
CA GLU A 490 -1.06 -20.47 -9.89
C GLU A 490 -2.07 -21.00 -8.88
N TYR A 491 -2.58 -20.14 -8.01
CA TYR A 491 -3.47 -20.53 -6.92
C TYR A 491 -4.79 -21.21 -7.40
N LEU A 492 -5.15 -21.08 -8.69
CA LEU A 492 -6.29 -21.77 -9.30
C LEU A 492 -5.96 -23.05 -10.09
N GLY A 493 -4.69 -23.44 -10.14
CA GLY A 493 -4.25 -24.75 -10.65
C GLY A 493 -3.63 -24.76 -12.05
N ASN A 494 -3.46 -23.61 -12.70
CA ASN A 494 -2.67 -23.49 -13.94
C ASN A 494 -1.32 -22.86 -13.64
N GLU A 495 -0.28 -23.23 -14.40
CA GLU A 495 1.04 -22.58 -14.33
C GLU A 495 0.91 -21.11 -14.76
N CYS A 496 1.66 -20.24 -14.08
CA CYS A 496 1.65 -18.82 -14.43
C CYS A 496 2.18 -18.63 -15.85
N PRO A 497 1.55 -17.80 -16.69
CA PRO A 497 2.00 -17.59 -18.06
C PRO A 497 3.45 -17.09 -18.12
N GLU A 498 4.24 -17.58 -19.07
CA GLU A 498 5.65 -17.21 -19.24
C GLU A 498 5.81 -15.70 -19.50
N GLU A 499 4.84 -15.05 -20.16
CA GLU A 499 4.89 -13.59 -20.35
C GLU A 499 4.68 -12.77 -19.06
N ILE A 500 4.22 -13.42 -17.98
CA ILE A 500 3.99 -12.81 -16.66
C ILE A 500 5.02 -13.27 -15.63
N CYS A 501 5.21 -14.58 -15.47
CA CYS A 501 6.12 -15.15 -14.48
C CYS A 501 7.39 -15.75 -15.09
N GLY A 502 7.55 -15.71 -16.41
CA GLY A 502 8.80 -16.13 -17.04
C GLY A 502 9.93 -15.28 -16.50
N ALA A 503 10.85 -15.93 -15.79
CA ALA A 503 12.05 -15.30 -15.34
C ALA A 503 12.83 -14.83 -16.59
N ILE A 504 13.04 -13.53 -16.73
CA ILE A 504 14.34 -13.14 -17.24
C ILE A 504 15.29 -13.45 -16.09
N SER A 505 16.15 -14.44 -16.29
CA SER A 505 17.07 -14.94 -15.26
C SER A 505 17.98 -13.83 -14.70
N ILE A 506 18.07 -12.70 -15.40
CA ILE A 506 18.95 -11.55 -15.16
C ILE A 506 18.26 -10.31 -15.79
N ARG A 507 17.80 -9.31 -15.02
CA ARG A 507 17.06 -8.12 -15.52
C ARG A 507 17.82 -7.36 -16.60
N SER A 508 19.13 -7.37 -16.48
CA SER A 508 20.11 -6.72 -17.34
C SER A 508 20.43 -7.51 -18.61
N ASP A 509 20.00 -8.77 -18.73
CA ASP A 509 20.10 -9.62 -19.93
C ASP A 509 18.78 -9.62 -20.69
N VAL A 510 18.51 -8.53 -21.41
CA VAL A 510 17.22 -8.27 -22.04
C VAL A 510 17.04 -9.02 -23.35
N ASP A 511 18.08 -9.69 -23.84
CA ASP A 511 18.03 -10.57 -25.01
C ASP A 511 18.20 -12.07 -24.71
N ASN A 512 18.29 -12.43 -23.42
CA ASN A 512 18.46 -13.80 -22.93
C ASN A 512 19.69 -14.50 -23.54
N SER A 513 20.76 -13.75 -23.76
CA SER A 513 22.04 -14.27 -24.25
C SER A 513 22.89 -14.92 -23.15
N SER A 514 22.41 -14.89 -21.90
CA SER A 514 23.11 -15.27 -20.66
C SER A 514 24.30 -14.36 -20.33
N VAL A 515 24.37 -13.15 -20.92
CA VAL A 515 25.47 -12.21 -20.73
C VAL A 515 24.97 -10.77 -20.76
N THR A 516 25.08 -10.06 -19.64
CA THR A 516 24.86 -8.60 -19.59
C THR A 516 25.95 -7.84 -20.32
N ASN A 517 25.60 -7.18 -21.42
CA ASN A 517 26.55 -6.48 -22.27
C ASN A 517 25.97 -5.19 -22.87
N THR A 518 26.74 -4.55 -23.78
CA THR A 518 26.32 -3.29 -24.41
C THR A 518 25.08 -3.44 -25.30
N THR A 519 24.82 -4.65 -25.82
CA THR A 519 23.61 -4.97 -26.60
C THR A 519 22.38 -4.78 -25.74
N ASP A 520 22.42 -5.24 -24.49
CA ASP A 520 21.32 -5.07 -23.55
C ASP A 520 21.06 -3.62 -23.24
N ALA A 521 22.11 -2.84 -22.94
CA ALA A 521 22.00 -1.40 -22.74
C ALA A 521 21.36 -0.70 -23.94
N LEU A 522 21.72 -1.09 -25.16
CA LEU A 522 21.16 -0.55 -26.40
C LEU A 522 19.69 -0.93 -26.61
N LEU A 523 19.31 -2.16 -26.30
CA LEU A 523 17.93 -2.64 -26.40
C LEU A 523 17.03 -1.97 -25.34
N THR A 524 17.52 -1.85 -24.11
CA THR A 524 16.86 -1.09 -23.03
C THR A 524 16.68 0.38 -23.42
N LEU A 525 17.71 1.03 -23.95
CA LEU A 525 17.61 2.40 -24.43
C LEU A 525 16.62 2.53 -25.59
N ARG A 526 16.66 1.60 -26.54
CA ARG A 526 15.72 1.57 -27.67
C ARG A 526 14.27 1.46 -27.20
N ASN A 527 14.00 0.54 -26.27
CA ASN A 527 12.70 0.35 -25.65
C ASN A 527 12.25 1.64 -24.92
N SER A 528 13.15 2.26 -24.13
CA SER A 528 12.86 3.50 -23.41
C SER A 528 12.49 4.69 -24.33
N LEU A 529 12.97 4.69 -25.57
CA LEU A 529 12.67 5.70 -26.58
C LEU A 529 11.36 5.42 -27.34
N GLY A 530 10.66 4.33 -27.01
CA GLY A 530 9.42 3.91 -27.69
C GLY A 530 9.64 3.49 -29.15
N LEU A 531 10.87 3.10 -29.50
CA LEU A 531 11.18 2.59 -30.84
C LEU A 531 10.64 1.15 -30.97
N SER A 532 10.18 0.77 -32.17
CA SER A 532 9.71 -0.61 -32.39
C SER A 532 10.79 -1.63 -32.05
N MET A 533 10.42 -2.63 -31.27
CA MET A 533 11.26 -3.78 -30.90
C MET A 533 11.10 -4.96 -31.87
N ASP A 534 10.31 -4.81 -32.93
CA ASP A 534 10.08 -5.85 -33.93
C ASP A 534 11.39 -6.23 -34.63
N GLY A 535 11.68 -7.53 -34.65
CA GLY A 535 12.91 -8.07 -35.23
C GLY A 535 14.16 -7.87 -34.37
N THR A 536 14.01 -7.37 -33.14
CA THR A 536 15.08 -7.40 -32.14
C THR A 536 15.00 -8.69 -31.31
N ALA A 537 16.05 -8.98 -30.54
CA ALA A 537 16.07 -10.11 -29.61
C ALA A 537 15.44 -9.79 -28.23
N TRP A 538 14.80 -8.63 -28.09
CA TRP A 538 14.20 -8.17 -26.84
C TRP A 538 13.19 -9.17 -26.27
N GLN A 539 13.40 -9.53 -25.02
CA GLN A 539 12.46 -10.30 -24.22
C GLN A 539 11.44 -9.35 -23.59
N ALA A 540 10.16 -9.61 -23.78
CA ALA A 540 9.13 -8.83 -23.12
C ALA A 540 8.83 -9.43 -21.74
N GLY A 541 9.01 -8.63 -20.70
CA GLY A 541 8.70 -8.96 -19.31
C GLY A 541 8.71 -7.70 -18.46
N ALA A 542 7.96 -7.64 -17.36
CA ALA A 542 7.80 -6.37 -16.63
C ALA A 542 9.08 -5.88 -15.93
N THR A 543 10.05 -6.75 -15.73
CA THR A 543 11.36 -6.41 -15.12
C THR A 543 12.48 -6.32 -16.15
N THR A 544 12.17 -6.50 -17.45
CA THR A 544 13.16 -6.47 -18.53
C THR A 544 13.84 -5.12 -18.57
N GLY A 545 15.15 -5.10 -18.35
CA GLY A 545 15.95 -3.90 -18.43
C GLY A 545 15.57 -2.86 -17.37
N ASP A 546 14.90 -3.25 -16.27
CA ASP A 546 14.72 -2.44 -15.06
C ASP A 546 15.72 -2.97 -14.01
N VAL A 547 16.94 -2.45 -14.07
CA VAL A 547 18.10 -2.92 -13.27
C VAL A 547 18.31 -2.06 -12.02
N ASN A 548 17.53 -0.99 -11.87
CA ASN A 548 17.49 -0.22 -10.64
C ASN A 548 16.26 -0.50 -9.76
N CYS A 549 15.37 -1.39 -10.21
CA CYS A 549 14.16 -1.77 -9.51
C CYS A 549 13.28 -0.56 -9.20
N ASP A 550 13.27 0.43 -10.09
CA ASP A 550 12.32 1.54 -10.01
C ASP A 550 11.01 1.25 -10.75
N GLU A 551 10.88 0.02 -11.28
CA GLU A 551 9.74 -0.51 -12.03
C GLU A 551 9.57 0.12 -13.42
N VAL A 552 10.54 0.91 -13.87
CA VAL A 552 10.50 1.61 -15.15
C VAL A 552 11.79 1.37 -15.90
N SER A 553 11.79 0.43 -16.85
CA SER A 553 12.91 0.27 -17.77
C SER A 553 13.10 1.52 -18.64
N ASN A 554 14.12 2.31 -18.32
CA ASN A 554 14.36 3.60 -18.95
C ASN A 554 15.85 3.84 -19.31
N SER A 555 16.19 5.07 -19.71
CA SER A 555 17.56 5.42 -20.08
C SER A 555 18.55 5.30 -18.91
N THR A 556 18.08 5.43 -17.66
CA THR A 556 18.88 5.23 -16.46
C THR A 556 19.32 3.77 -16.36
N ASP A 557 18.42 2.83 -16.58
CA ASP A 557 18.74 1.40 -16.62
C ASP A 557 19.70 1.07 -17.74
N ALA A 558 19.46 1.62 -18.94
CA ALA A 558 20.39 1.46 -20.05
C ALA A 558 21.81 1.91 -19.69
N LEU A 559 21.94 3.03 -18.96
CA LEU A 559 23.23 3.54 -18.49
C LEU A 559 23.84 2.68 -17.38
N LEU A 560 23.02 2.11 -16.50
CA LEU A 560 23.45 1.19 -15.45
C LEU A 560 23.94 -0.14 -16.03
N ILE A 561 23.20 -0.71 -16.99
CA ILE A 561 23.60 -1.91 -17.75
C ILE A 561 24.91 -1.64 -18.49
N LEU A 562 25.03 -0.47 -19.12
CA LEU A 562 26.27 -0.06 -19.78
C LEU A 562 27.43 0.04 -18.79
N ARG A 563 27.22 0.67 -17.64
CA ARG A 563 28.23 0.79 -16.57
C ARG A 563 28.70 -0.59 -16.09
N TYR A 564 27.76 -1.49 -15.82
CA TYR A 564 28.02 -2.88 -15.44
C TYR A 564 28.82 -3.61 -16.53
N SER A 565 28.40 -3.50 -17.80
CA SER A 565 29.06 -4.16 -18.94
C SER A 565 30.51 -3.72 -19.15
N LEU A 566 30.86 -2.51 -18.69
CA LEU A 566 32.22 -1.96 -18.75
C LEU A 566 33.09 -2.36 -17.54
N GLY A 567 32.55 -3.13 -16.59
CA GLY A 567 33.25 -3.55 -15.37
C GLY A 567 33.50 -2.42 -14.39
N LEU A 568 32.72 -1.33 -14.46
CA LEU A 568 32.80 -0.24 -13.49
C LEU A 568 32.09 -0.65 -12.19
N SER A 569 32.60 -0.17 -11.04
CA SER A 569 31.95 -0.43 -9.75
C SER A 569 30.51 0.09 -9.76
N MET A 570 29.58 -0.72 -9.27
CA MET A 570 28.17 -0.38 -9.09
C MET A 570 27.88 0.21 -7.70
N ASP A 571 28.91 0.34 -6.85
CA ASP A 571 28.77 0.89 -5.50
C ASP A 571 28.23 2.32 -5.56
N GLY A 572 27.21 2.59 -4.74
CA GLY A 572 26.54 3.90 -4.69
C GLY A 572 25.67 4.21 -5.92
N THR A 573 25.41 3.23 -6.79
CA THR A 573 24.35 3.31 -7.80
C THR A 573 23.08 2.65 -7.28
N SER A 574 21.96 2.87 -7.96
CA SER A 574 20.68 2.20 -7.66
C SER A 574 20.60 0.77 -8.20
N TRP A 575 21.71 0.15 -8.62
CA TRP A 575 21.71 -1.21 -9.18
C TRP A 575 21.18 -2.23 -8.17
N CYS A 576 20.16 -2.99 -8.56
CA CYS A 576 19.41 -3.87 -7.68
C CYS A 576 19.41 -5.34 -8.13
N GLU A 577 20.22 -5.66 -9.14
CA GLU A 577 20.41 -7.02 -9.64
C GLU A 577 21.61 -7.71 -8.99
#